data_AF-A0A9C9GM89-F1
#
_entry.id   AF-A0A9C9GM89-F1
#
_cell.length_a   1.000
_cell.length_b   1.000
_cell.length_c   1.000
_cell.angle_alpha   90.00
_cell.angle_beta   90.00
_cell.angle_gamma   90.00
#
_symmetry.space_group_name_H-M   'P 1'
#
loop_
_entity.id
_entity.type
_entity.pdbx_description
1 polymer ?
#
loop_
_entity_poly.entity_id
_entity_poly.type
_entity_poly.pdbx_seq_one_letter_code
_entity_poly.pdbx_strand_id
1 'polypeptide(L)'
;MKLNKTVLQTALGIAVGSIAVSNAFAYNTGDVIEFQPGQYSCVFGGTYPNCTYYVNDVTGSYFAFDVDGNGLFDAVERTPIAPGPAGGIIIGVAQPAYGSHPGCTYGTETAGPDMPWCFFNNTGMHQTISIPVTDNGDGTLNFTGWGVTWNGIINIPLGGDPANFADDTGRAIISCIDAGCTESSIDYTAHVPMGDPSGFGGVNYSLHLESATATPSASISISVSGGPTQECSTVGGSNVSINSTVTVPDGDSVNSIIWSIDGTVVGNGELLDVFMALGSHVVNAEVITVSGLTATSVADVVIQDTTAPVVTAAFLSNIHRSTISHISRHGRFEVQAEATDICDPEPTIEAILGAATNDGNIISVSKHRGRISLEAESLELSVKASDASGNTASASATLVITE
;
A
#
# COMPACT_ATOMS: atom_id res chain seq x y z
N MET A 1 -76.99 8.70 -46.47
CA MET A 1 -76.79 7.31 -45.99
C MET A 1 -75.53 7.30 -45.14
N LYS A 2 -75.69 7.15 -43.81
CA LYS A 2 -74.60 7.16 -42.83
C LYS A 2 -73.87 5.82 -42.88
N LEU A 3 -72.55 5.83 -43.03
CA LEU A 3 -71.72 4.63 -42.88
C LEU A 3 -70.93 4.72 -41.57
N ASN A 4 -71.10 3.65 -40.78
CA ASN A 4 -70.63 3.46 -39.41
C ASN A 4 -69.09 3.46 -39.33
N LYS A 5 -68.58 4.08 -38.27
CA LYS A 5 -67.18 3.98 -37.84
C LYS A 5 -66.98 2.64 -37.15
N THR A 6 -66.28 1.72 -37.79
CA THR A 6 -65.74 0.50 -37.16
C THR A 6 -64.40 0.85 -36.54
N VAL A 7 -64.33 0.76 -35.22
CA VAL A 7 -63.12 0.92 -34.42
C VAL A 7 -62.23 -0.30 -34.65
N LEU A 8 -61.07 -0.10 -35.26
CA LEU A 8 -60.01 -1.09 -35.38
C LEU A 8 -59.02 -0.84 -34.23
N GLN A 9 -59.08 -1.66 -33.17
CA GLN A 9 -58.07 -1.68 -32.12
C GLN A 9 -56.87 -2.51 -32.62
N THR A 10 -55.80 -1.83 -33.03
CA THR A 10 -54.50 -2.45 -33.27
C THR A 10 -53.79 -2.57 -31.92
N ALA A 11 -53.73 -3.79 -31.39
CA ALA A 11 -52.87 -4.11 -30.26
C ALA A 11 -51.41 -4.10 -30.75
N LEU A 12 -50.70 -3.01 -30.47
CA LEU A 12 -49.25 -2.93 -30.65
C LEU A 12 -48.60 -3.67 -29.47
N GLY A 13 -48.31 -4.96 -29.68
CA GLY A 13 -47.50 -5.75 -28.75
C GLY A 13 -46.07 -5.22 -28.78
N ILE A 14 -45.69 -4.44 -27.77
CA ILE A 14 -44.31 -4.07 -27.52
C ILE A 14 -43.62 -5.33 -27.01
N ALA A 15 -42.90 -6.02 -27.90
CA ALA A 15 -41.88 -6.97 -27.50
C ALA A 15 -40.74 -6.15 -26.89
N VAL A 16 -40.75 -6.00 -25.55
CA VAL A 16 -39.56 -5.60 -24.81
C VAL A 16 -38.62 -6.79 -24.90
N GLY A 17 -37.83 -6.85 -25.97
CA GLY A 17 -36.64 -7.67 -25.98
C GLY A 17 -35.76 -7.14 -24.86
N SER A 18 -35.58 -7.94 -23.81
CA SER A 18 -34.49 -7.77 -22.87
C SER A 18 -33.21 -7.83 -23.68
N ILE A 19 -32.70 -6.65 -24.06
CA ILE A 19 -31.32 -6.52 -24.51
C ILE A 19 -30.52 -6.91 -23.27
N ALA A 20 -29.98 -8.11 -23.27
CA ALA A 20 -28.88 -8.44 -22.38
C ALA A 20 -27.78 -7.46 -22.76
N VAL A 21 -27.67 -6.37 -21.99
CA VAL A 21 -26.46 -5.56 -21.98
C VAL A 21 -25.44 -6.52 -21.43
N SER A 22 -24.61 -7.09 -22.31
CA SER A 22 -23.39 -7.73 -21.88
C SER A 22 -22.63 -6.66 -21.11
N ASN A 23 -22.46 -6.88 -19.81
CA ASN A 23 -21.56 -6.03 -19.04
C ASN A 23 -20.18 -6.24 -19.67
N ALA A 24 -19.65 -5.19 -20.29
CA ALA A 24 -18.26 -5.12 -20.64
C ALA A 24 -17.44 -5.58 -19.42
N PHE A 25 -16.49 -6.49 -19.64
CA PHE A 25 -15.54 -6.86 -18.59
C PHE A 25 -14.87 -5.57 -18.09
N ALA A 26 -15.05 -5.25 -16.81
CA ALA A 26 -14.35 -4.13 -16.18
C ALA A 26 -13.06 -4.66 -15.54
N TYR A 27 -11.92 -4.09 -15.92
CA TYR A 27 -10.65 -4.35 -15.25
C TYR A 27 -10.59 -3.55 -13.94
N ASN A 28 -10.24 -4.25 -12.87
CA ASN A 28 -10.07 -3.70 -11.54
C ASN A 28 -8.63 -3.27 -11.30
N THR A 29 -8.43 -2.34 -10.37
CA THR A 29 -7.08 -2.02 -9.88
C THR A 29 -6.40 -3.28 -9.36
N GLY A 30 -5.22 -3.59 -9.90
CA GLY A 30 -4.44 -4.78 -9.61
C GLY A 30 -4.54 -5.87 -10.69
N ASP A 31 -5.56 -5.84 -11.55
CA ASP A 31 -5.68 -6.81 -12.65
C ASP A 31 -4.49 -6.68 -13.60
N VAL A 32 -3.98 -7.83 -14.04
CA VAL A 32 -2.93 -7.90 -15.06
C VAL A 32 -3.58 -8.14 -16.42
N ILE A 33 -3.35 -7.21 -17.33
CA ILE A 33 -3.61 -7.38 -18.75
C ILE A 33 -2.41 -8.11 -19.33
N GLU A 34 -2.48 -9.44 -19.31
CA GLU A 34 -1.53 -10.32 -19.98
C GLU A 34 -1.75 -10.26 -21.49
N PHE A 35 -0.68 -10.23 -22.28
CA PHE A 35 -0.77 -10.21 -23.74
C PHE A 35 0.19 -11.22 -24.38
N GLN A 36 -0.13 -11.68 -25.59
CA GLN A 36 0.71 -12.64 -26.29
C GLN A 36 1.99 -11.97 -26.80
N PRO A 37 3.17 -12.57 -26.61
CA PRO A 37 4.41 -12.06 -27.17
C PRO A 37 4.33 -11.94 -28.69
N GLY A 38 4.72 -10.77 -29.21
CA GLY A 38 4.95 -10.55 -30.61
C GLY A 38 6.09 -11.39 -31.16
N GLN A 39 5.94 -11.86 -32.38
CA GLN A 39 6.98 -12.56 -33.12
C GLN A 39 6.97 -12.12 -34.58
N TYR A 40 8.16 -11.89 -35.13
CA TYR A 40 8.29 -11.75 -36.57
C TYR A 40 7.90 -13.04 -37.28
N SER A 41 7.13 -12.92 -38.35
CA SER A 41 6.68 -14.04 -39.16
C SER A 41 7.24 -13.97 -40.58
N CYS A 42 7.52 -15.14 -41.15
CA CYS A 42 7.96 -15.26 -42.55
C CYS A 42 6.74 -15.45 -43.45
N VAL A 43 6.66 -14.70 -44.55
CA VAL A 43 5.51 -14.78 -45.47
C VAL A 43 5.56 -16.00 -46.37
N PHE A 44 6.74 -16.35 -46.87
CA PHE A 44 6.92 -17.52 -47.71
C PHE A 44 8.15 -18.32 -47.29
N GLY A 45 7.90 -19.50 -46.72
CA GLY A 45 8.91 -20.51 -46.41
C GLY A 45 9.88 -20.12 -45.28
N GLY A 46 10.17 -21.09 -44.41
CA GLY A 46 11.10 -20.93 -43.28
C GLY A 46 10.40 -20.53 -41.99
N THR A 47 11.22 -20.21 -40.99
CA THR A 47 10.79 -19.77 -39.65
C THR A 47 11.76 -18.68 -39.23
N TYR A 48 11.25 -17.56 -38.70
CA TYR A 48 12.09 -16.45 -38.26
C TYR A 48 13.15 -16.97 -37.25
N PRO A 49 14.42 -16.54 -37.34
CA PRO A 49 14.97 -15.48 -38.20
C PRO A 49 15.35 -15.90 -39.63
N ASN A 50 15.18 -17.18 -39.98
CA ASN A 50 15.60 -17.74 -41.26
C ASN A 50 14.45 -17.77 -42.27
N CYS A 51 13.93 -16.58 -42.61
CA CYS A 51 12.92 -16.46 -43.64
C CYS A 51 13.51 -16.71 -45.03
N THR A 52 12.81 -17.49 -45.86
CA THR A 52 13.25 -17.77 -47.24
C THR A 52 13.07 -16.53 -48.12
N TYR A 53 11.99 -15.77 -47.89
CA TYR A 53 11.73 -14.50 -48.57
C TYR A 53 11.07 -13.50 -47.63
N TYR A 54 11.86 -12.49 -47.22
CA TYR A 54 11.46 -11.31 -46.44
C TYR A 54 10.74 -11.59 -45.11
N VAL A 55 10.80 -10.63 -44.21
CA VAL A 55 9.92 -10.57 -43.02
C VAL A 55 8.84 -9.57 -43.40
N ASN A 56 7.57 -9.98 -43.45
CA ASN A 56 6.49 -9.04 -43.77
C ASN A 56 5.37 -8.99 -42.73
N ASP A 57 5.50 -9.53 -41.53
CA ASP A 57 4.59 -9.15 -40.45
C ASP A 57 5.06 -9.51 -39.05
N VAL A 58 4.40 -8.94 -38.06
CA VAL A 58 4.44 -9.34 -36.66
C VAL A 58 3.10 -9.97 -36.29
N THR A 59 3.14 -11.21 -35.82
CA THR A 59 2.00 -11.85 -35.14
C THR A 59 2.12 -11.63 -33.64
N GLY A 60 1.04 -11.58 -32.87
CA GLY A 60 1.08 -11.24 -31.44
C GLY A 60 1.10 -9.73 -31.21
N SER A 61 1.57 -9.33 -30.02
CA SER A 61 1.61 -7.92 -29.63
C SER A 61 2.80 -7.16 -30.22
N TYR A 62 2.58 -5.92 -30.66
CA TYR A 62 3.61 -5.07 -31.24
C TYR A 62 3.33 -3.59 -30.96
N PHE A 63 4.36 -2.76 -31.15
CA PHE A 63 4.16 -1.34 -31.42
C PHE A 63 4.70 -0.98 -32.80
N ALA A 64 4.30 0.17 -33.33
CA ALA A 64 4.81 0.69 -34.59
C ALA A 64 4.94 2.21 -34.53
N PHE A 65 5.90 2.74 -35.28
CA PHE A 65 6.00 4.16 -35.59
C PHE A 65 5.91 4.33 -37.10
N ASP A 66 5.06 5.25 -37.57
CA ASP A 66 4.91 5.60 -39.00
C ASP A 66 6.11 6.45 -39.45
N VAL A 67 7.25 5.79 -39.68
CA VAL A 67 8.54 6.44 -39.88
C VAL A 67 8.69 6.99 -41.29
N ASP A 68 7.89 6.51 -42.24
CA ASP A 68 7.85 7.04 -43.60
C ASP A 68 6.77 8.14 -43.80
N GLY A 69 5.87 8.30 -42.84
CA GLY A 69 4.86 9.36 -42.79
C GLY A 69 3.72 9.15 -43.77
N ASN A 70 3.43 7.91 -44.17
CA ASN A 70 2.41 7.59 -45.15
C ASN A 70 1.01 7.42 -44.53
N GLY A 71 0.90 7.43 -43.19
CA GLY A 71 -0.34 7.30 -42.42
C GLY A 71 -0.79 5.85 -42.19
N LEU A 72 0.03 4.86 -42.55
CA LEU A 72 -0.20 3.44 -42.37
C LEU A 72 0.97 2.82 -41.59
N PHE A 73 0.70 1.75 -40.85
CA PHE A 73 1.75 0.99 -40.16
C PHE A 73 2.10 -0.25 -40.95
N ASP A 74 3.12 -0.10 -41.79
CA ASP A 74 3.65 -1.19 -42.59
C ASP A 74 4.33 -2.23 -41.71
N ALA A 75 4.40 -3.47 -42.19
CA ALA A 75 4.98 -4.57 -41.43
C ALA A 75 6.44 -4.35 -40.99
N VAL A 76 7.20 -3.58 -41.75
CA VAL A 76 8.60 -3.24 -41.44
C VAL A 76 8.73 -2.21 -40.31
N GLU A 77 7.64 -1.52 -39.98
CA GLU A 77 7.57 -0.53 -38.91
C GLU A 77 7.13 -1.14 -37.58
N ARG A 78 6.61 -2.37 -37.62
CA ARG A 78 6.17 -3.11 -36.45
C ARG A 78 7.35 -3.72 -35.71
N THR A 79 7.41 -3.43 -34.43
CA THR A 79 8.38 -3.99 -33.49
C THR A 79 7.65 -4.91 -32.52
N PRO A 80 7.93 -6.23 -32.51
CA PRO A 80 7.31 -7.16 -31.58
C PRO A 80 7.71 -6.84 -30.15
N ILE A 81 6.77 -7.02 -29.23
CA ILE A 81 6.99 -6.85 -27.79
C ILE A 81 6.59 -8.11 -27.04
N ALA A 82 7.17 -8.32 -25.86
CA ALA A 82 6.81 -9.42 -24.97
C ALA A 82 6.43 -8.86 -23.59
N PRO A 83 5.54 -9.53 -22.83
CA PRO A 83 5.18 -9.07 -21.49
C PRO A 83 6.39 -8.98 -20.57
N GLY A 84 6.43 -7.94 -19.74
CA GLY A 84 7.49 -7.74 -18.77
C GLY A 84 7.42 -8.75 -17.62
N PRO A 85 8.31 -8.65 -16.62
CA PRO A 85 8.35 -9.56 -15.46
C PRO A 85 7.05 -9.60 -14.64
N ALA A 86 6.23 -8.56 -14.72
CA ALA A 86 4.92 -8.49 -14.07
C ALA A 86 3.79 -9.19 -14.86
N GLY A 87 4.10 -9.76 -16.05
CA GLY A 87 3.13 -10.45 -16.90
C GLY A 87 2.34 -9.55 -17.86
N GLY A 88 2.49 -8.23 -17.79
CA GLY A 88 1.83 -7.29 -18.69
C GLY A 88 1.54 -5.93 -18.05
N ILE A 89 0.42 -5.30 -18.43
CA ILE A 89 -0.03 -4.01 -17.85
C ILE A 89 -0.82 -4.29 -16.56
N ILE A 90 -0.41 -3.70 -15.43
CA ILE A 90 -1.13 -3.81 -14.16
C ILE A 90 -2.05 -2.58 -14.00
N ILE A 91 -3.35 -2.82 -13.98
CA ILE A 91 -4.35 -1.75 -13.90
C ILE A 91 -4.25 -1.00 -12.57
N GLY A 92 -4.27 0.33 -12.64
CA GLY A 92 -4.17 1.22 -11.48
C GLY A 92 -2.79 1.27 -10.82
N VAL A 93 -1.75 0.63 -11.39
CA VAL A 93 -0.39 0.62 -10.85
C VAL A 93 0.59 1.25 -11.85
N ALA A 94 1.42 2.18 -11.37
CA ALA A 94 2.49 2.77 -12.19
C ALA A 94 3.61 1.74 -12.39
N GLN A 95 4.05 1.57 -13.64
CA GLN A 95 5.08 0.61 -14.06
C GLN A 95 6.21 1.37 -14.76
N PRO A 96 7.10 2.03 -13.99
CA PRO A 96 8.23 2.75 -14.56
C PRO A 96 9.25 1.78 -15.15
N ALA A 97 9.91 2.19 -16.24
CA ALA A 97 11.02 1.44 -16.83
C ALA A 97 12.32 2.26 -16.73
N TYR A 98 13.45 1.57 -16.66
CA TYR A 98 14.76 2.21 -16.49
C TYR A 98 15.86 1.53 -17.27
N GLY A 99 16.95 2.27 -17.50
CA GLY A 99 18.14 1.74 -18.15
C GLY A 99 18.06 1.76 -19.68
N SER A 100 17.28 2.65 -20.29
CA SER A 100 17.41 2.91 -21.73
C SER A 100 18.79 3.51 -22.04
N HIS A 101 19.37 3.08 -23.16
CA HIS A 101 20.70 3.50 -23.62
C HIS A 101 20.83 3.32 -25.14
N PRO A 102 21.89 3.86 -25.77
CA PRO A 102 22.25 3.52 -27.14
C PRO A 102 22.68 2.05 -27.28
N GLY A 103 22.37 1.41 -28.41
CA GLY A 103 22.57 -0.03 -28.61
C GLY A 103 21.34 -0.86 -28.22
N CYS A 104 21.26 -2.11 -28.72
CA CYS A 104 20.21 -3.05 -28.30
C CYS A 104 20.43 -3.57 -26.86
N THR A 105 19.41 -4.25 -26.36
CA THR A 105 19.31 -4.72 -24.98
C THR A 105 20.42 -5.69 -24.60
N TYR A 106 20.90 -5.62 -23.35
CA TYR A 106 21.95 -6.51 -22.84
C TYR A 106 21.68 -7.06 -21.43
N GLY A 107 20.46 -6.87 -20.91
CA GLY A 107 19.94 -7.57 -19.73
C GLY A 107 20.15 -6.85 -18.40
N THR A 108 20.55 -5.58 -18.41
CA THR A 108 20.65 -4.75 -17.18
C THR A 108 19.48 -3.77 -17.02
N GLU A 109 18.58 -3.75 -17.99
CA GLU A 109 17.43 -2.86 -18.01
C GLU A 109 16.37 -3.31 -17.01
N THR A 110 15.63 -2.34 -16.48
CA THR A 110 14.46 -2.61 -15.64
C THR A 110 13.22 -2.46 -16.50
N ALA A 111 12.64 -3.60 -16.85
CA ALA A 111 11.41 -3.70 -17.63
C ALA A 111 10.21 -3.06 -16.91
N GLY A 112 9.31 -2.46 -17.69
CA GLY A 112 8.04 -1.92 -17.23
C GLY A 112 6.89 -2.90 -17.53
N PRO A 113 5.84 -2.48 -18.26
CA PRO A 113 4.77 -3.36 -18.72
C PRO A 113 5.25 -4.45 -19.70
N ASP A 114 6.31 -4.17 -20.46
CA ASP A 114 6.88 -5.06 -21.46
C ASP A 114 8.39 -5.27 -21.26
N MET A 115 8.92 -6.31 -21.90
CA MET A 115 10.36 -6.56 -21.95
C MET A 115 11.07 -5.48 -22.77
N PRO A 116 12.33 -5.14 -22.43
CA PRO A 116 13.13 -4.23 -23.22
C PRO A 116 13.24 -4.71 -24.67
N TRP A 117 13.03 -3.79 -25.61
CA TRP A 117 13.07 -4.04 -27.05
C TRP A 117 14.15 -3.20 -27.72
N CYS A 118 14.51 -3.58 -28.95
CA CYS A 118 15.48 -2.85 -29.76
C CYS A 118 14.82 -2.21 -30.98
N PHE A 119 14.90 -0.88 -31.07
CA PHE A 119 14.34 -0.10 -32.18
C PHE A 119 15.40 0.88 -32.69
N PHE A 120 15.67 0.86 -34.00
CA PHE A 120 16.81 1.56 -34.62
C PHE A 120 18.13 1.41 -33.86
N ASN A 121 18.43 0.19 -33.40
CA ASN A 121 19.64 -0.14 -32.65
C ASN A 121 19.79 0.64 -31.32
N ASN A 122 18.68 1.02 -30.69
CA ASN A 122 18.64 1.58 -29.34
C ASN A 122 17.62 0.84 -28.49
N THR A 123 17.92 0.72 -27.20
CA THR A 123 17.06 0.08 -26.22
C THR A 123 15.88 0.97 -25.86
N GLY A 124 14.68 0.43 -25.96
CA GLY A 124 13.48 1.07 -25.43
C GLY A 124 12.59 0.12 -24.62
N MET A 125 11.71 0.72 -23.83
CA MET A 125 10.72 0.05 -22.98
C MET A 125 9.49 0.95 -22.89
N HIS A 126 8.29 0.35 -22.82
CA HIS A 126 7.10 1.08 -22.42
C HIS A 126 7.09 1.31 -20.92
N GLN A 127 6.35 2.33 -20.48
CA GLN A 127 6.25 2.68 -19.06
C GLN A 127 4.99 3.49 -18.75
N THR A 128 4.65 3.48 -17.46
CA THR A 128 3.75 4.46 -16.82
C THR A 128 4.44 4.98 -15.56
N ILE A 129 4.74 6.28 -15.50
CA ILE A 129 5.52 6.84 -14.38
C ILE A 129 4.62 7.41 -13.28
N SER A 130 3.67 8.30 -13.64
CA SER A 130 2.87 9.07 -12.68
C SER A 130 1.37 8.82 -12.77
N ILE A 131 0.88 8.40 -13.93
CA ILE A 131 -0.54 8.09 -14.15
C ILE A 131 -0.57 6.64 -14.65
N PRO A 132 -1.13 5.71 -13.86
CA PRO A 132 -1.25 4.31 -14.29
C PRO A 132 -2.29 4.17 -15.40
N VAL A 133 -2.26 3.03 -16.11
CA VAL A 133 -3.38 2.65 -16.97
C VAL A 133 -4.58 2.32 -16.09
N THR A 134 -5.75 2.87 -16.39
CA THR A 134 -7.00 2.56 -15.68
C THR A 134 -8.11 2.18 -16.65
N ASP A 135 -9.05 1.36 -16.23
CA ASP A 135 -10.27 1.13 -17.00
C ASP A 135 -11.26 2.29 -16.84
N ASN A 136 -11.89 2.71 -17.94
CA ASN A 136 -12.94 3.72 -17.95
C ASN A 136 -14.34 3.12 -17.74
N GLY A 137 -14.50 1.78 -17.78
CA GLY A 137 -15.77 1.08 -17.65
C GLY A 137 -16.68 1.22 -18.87
N ASP A 138 -16.15 1.72 -19.99
CA ASP A 138 -16.87 1.97 -21.25
C ASP A 138 -16.29 1.18 -22.43
N GLY A 139 -15.48 0.15 -22.16
CA GLY A 139 -14.75 -0.62 -23.17
C GLY A 139 -13.47 0.07 -23.65
N THR A 140 -12.98 1.07 -22.92
CA THR A 140 -11.70 1.74 -23.19
C THR A 140 -10.82 1.83 -21.96
N LEU A 141 -9.50 1.89 -22.17
CA LEU A 141 -8.52 2.11 -21.13
C LEU A 141 -7.97 3.54 -21.22
N ASN A 142 -7.69 4.15 -20.08
CA ASN A 142 -7.01 5.43 -19.97
C ASN A 142 -5.49 5.22 -20.02
N PHE A 143 -4.88 5.67 -21.12
CA PHE A 143 -3.45 5.64 -21.40
C PHE A 143 -2.81 7.02 -21.24
N THR A 144 -3.43 7.99 -20.56
CA THR A 144 -2.89 9.36 -20.44
C THR A 144 -1.51 9.48 -19.76
N GLY A 145 -1.09 8.44 -19.03
CA GLY A 145 0.26 8.33 -18.48
C GLY A 145 1.24 7.47 -19.29
N TRP A 146 0.81 6.95 -20.44
CA TRP A 146 1.61 6.06 -21.29
C TRP A 146 2.80 6.81 -21.89
N GLY A 147 3.92 6.12 -21.97
CA GLY A 147 5.12 6.65 -22.59
C GLY A 147 6.14 5.56 -22.84
N VAL A 148 7.24 5.96 -23.45
CA VAL A 148 8.40 5.08 -23.68
C VAL A 148 9.67 5.75 -23.19
N THR A 149 10.60 4.96 -22.67
CA THR A 149 11.99 5.38 -22.56
C THR A 149 12.75 4.80 -23.75
N TRP A 150 13.55 5.60 -24.45
CA TRP A 150 14.26 5.15 -25.66
C TRP A 150 15.54 5.95 -25.91
N ASN A 151 16.63 5.27 -26.29
CA ASN A 151 17.93 5.88 -26.56
C ASN A 151 18.44 6.83 -25.43
N GLY A 152 18.21 6.45 -24.17
CA GLY A 152 18.58 7.25 -23.00
C GLY A 152 17.65 8.43 -22.69
N ILE A 153 16.60 8.66 -23.49
CA ILE A 153 15.54 9.60 -23.15
C ILE A 153 14.68 8.97 -22.06
N ILE A 154 14.55 9.67 -20.93
CA ILE A 154 13.85 9.17 -19.74
C ILE A 154 12.38 8.89 -20.04
N ASN A 155 11.72 9.78 -20.77
CA ASN A 155 10.32 9.60 -21.15
C ASN A 155 9.98 10.40 -22.41
N ILE A 156 9.46 9.71 -23.41
CA ILE A 156 8.75 10.26 -24.55
C ILE A 156 7.26 10.04 -24.24
N PRO A 157 6.51 11.10 -23.90
CA PRO A 157 5.14 10.94 -23.45
C PRO A 157 4.24 10.63 -24.65
N LEU A 158 3.53 9.51 -24.57
CA LEU A 158 2.58 9.02 -25.55
C LEU A 158 1.20 8.90 -24.91
N GLY A 159 0.86 9.84 -24.01
CA GLY A 159 -0.40 9.85 -23.26
C GLY A 159 -1.55 10.56 -23.98
N GLY A 160 -1.35 10.90 -25.25
CA GLY A 160 -2.26 11.71 -26.04
C GLY A 160 -1.93 13.21 -26.02
N ASP A 161 -2.28 13.88 -27.11
CA ASP A 161 -2.08 15.31 -27.36
C ASP A 161 -3.23 15.86 -28.21
N PRO A 162 -4.46 15.93 -27.66
CA PRO A 162 -5.65 16.35 -28.40
C PRO A 162 -5.58 17.81 -28.90
N ALA A 163 -4.63 18.60 -28.38
CA ALA A 163 -4.43 19.98 -28.81
C ALA A 163 -3.73 20.07 -30.18
N ASN A 164 -2.81 19.14 -30.47
CA ASN A 164 -2.10 19.09 -31.76
C ASN A 164 -2.68 18.01 -32.69
N PHE A 165 -3.20 16.92 -32.13
CA PHE A 165 -3.75 15.77 -32.87
C PHE A 165 -5.09 15.36 -32.23
N ALA A 166 -6.21 15.76 -32.84
CA ALA A 166 -7.53 15.62 -32.22
C ALA A 166 -7.91 14.18 -31.83
N ASP A 167 -7.35 13.18 -32.51
CA ASP A 167 -7.60 11.75 -32.28
C ASP A 167 -6.74 11.17 -31.12
N ASP A 168 -5.71 11.89 -30.67
CA ASP A 168 -4.82 11.48 -29.59
C ASP A 168 -5.44 11.73 -28.21
N THR A 169 -6.53 11.02 -27.93
CA THR A 169 -7.32 11.23 -26.71
C THR A 169 -6.72 10.60 -25.45
N GLY A 170 -5.63 9.85 -25.57
CA GLY A 170 -5.09 9.05 -24.47
C GLY A 170 -5.97 7.85 -24.11
N ARG A 171 -6.80 7.37 -25.05
CA ARG A 171 -7.70 6.22 -24.83
C ARG A 171 -7.34 5.06 -25.75
N ALA A 172 -7.13 3.89 -25.15
CA ALA A 172 -7.00 2.64 -25.89
C ALA A 172 -8.38 1.95 -25.98
N ILE A 173 -8.66 1.32 -27.12
CA ILE A 173 -9.92 0.61 -27.36
C ILE A 173 -9.70 -0.87 -27.04
N ILE A 174 -10.63 -1.46 -26.28
CA ILE A 174 -10.66 -2.90 -26.04
C ILE A 174 -11.62 -3.53 -27.06
N SER A 175 -11.09 -4.37 -27.93
CA SER A 175 -11.89 -5.13 -28.88
C SER A 175 -12.35 -6.45 -28.24
N CYS A 176 -13.64 -6.77 -28.43
CA CYS A 176 -14.29 -8.00 -27.97
C CYS A 176 -14.30 -8.18 -26.43
N ILE A 177 -15.27 -7.53 -25.76
CA ILE A 177 -15.45 -7.52 -24.29
C ILE A 177 -16.60 -8.40 -23.79
N ASP A 178 -17.28 -9.12 -24.68
CA ASP A 178 -18.51 -9.87 -24.36
C ASP A 178 -18.22 -11.33 -23.98
N ALA A 179 -19.13 -11.91 -23.17
CA ALA A 179 -19.13 -13.32 -22.80
C ALA A 179 -19.30 -14.24 -24.03
N GLY A 180 -18.18 -14.62 -24.64
CA GLY A 180 -18.12 -15.39 -25.89
C GLY A 180 -16.92 -15.06 -26.77
N CYS A 181 -16.16 -14.02 -26.44
CA CYS A 181 -14.89 -13.72 -27.11
C CYS A 181 -13.88 -14.84 -26.84
N THR A 182 -13.27 -15.32 -27.91
CA THR A 182 -12.16 -16.28 -27.85
C THR A 182 -10.81 -15.57 -27.88
N GLU A 183 -10.78 -14.34 -28.41
CA GLU A 183 -9.62 -13.47 -28.51
C GLU A 183 -10.07 -12.02 -28.29
N SER A 184 -9.34 -11.27 -27.48
CA SER A 184 -9.50 -9.82 -27.24
C SER A 184 -8.23 -9.09 -27.68
N SER A 185 -8.37 -7.85 -28.15
CA SER A 185 -7.21 -6.99 -28.42
C SER A 185 -7.34 -5.64 -27.74
N ILE A 186 -6.20 -5.00 -27.48
CA ILE A 186 -6.16 -3.60 -27.09
C ILE A 186 -5.39 -2.84 -28.17
N ASP A 187 -6.05 -1.83 -28.71
CA ASP A 187 -5.51 -0.99 -29.77
C ASP A 187 -5.40 0.45 -29.27
N TYR A 188 -4.20 1.03 -29.38
CA TYR A 188 -3.93 2.39 -28.95
C TYR A 188 -3.11 3.14 -30.01
N THR A 189 -3.40 4.42 -30.19
CA THR A 189 -2.66 5.32 -31.08
C THR A 189 -2.36 6.64 -30.38
N ALA A 190 -1.21 7.22 -30.72
CA ALA A 190 -0.78 8.53 -30.25
C ALA A 190 0.26 9.10 -31.24
N HIS A 191 0.66 10.34 -31.04
CA HIS A 191 1.83 10.91 -31.70
C HIS A 191 2.92 11.24 -30.70
N VAL A 192 4.17 11.14 -31.13
CA VAL A 192 5.29 11.72 -30.39
C VAL A 192 5.08 13.24 -30.31
N PRO A 193 5.28 13.88 -29.14
CA PRO A 193 5.05 15.31 -28.99
C PRO A 193 5.85 16.15 -29.99
N MET A 194 5.24 17.22 -30.48
CA MET A 194 5.93 18.15 -31.37
C MET A 194 7.19 18.72 -30.70
N GLY A 195 8.34 18.56 -31.36
CA GLY A 195 9.64 19.05 -30.86
C GLY A 195 10.32 18.13 -29.84
N ASP A 196 9.85 16.89 -29.67
CA ASP A 196 10.50 15.93 -28.78
C ASP A 196 11.99 15.69 -29.15
N PRO A 197 12.91 15.63 -28.16
CA PRO A 197 14.35 15.46 -28.41
C PRO A 197 14.76 14.17 -29.13
N SER A 198 13.87 13.17 -29.23
CA SER A 198 14.10 11.94 -30.00
C SER A 198 14.28 12.19 -31.50
N GLY A 199 13.78 13.32 -32.00
CA GLY A 199 13.73 13.62 -33.43
C GLY A 199 12.50 13.06 -34.15
N PHE A 200 11.61 12.37 -33.43
CA PHE A 200 10.36 11.80 -33.96
C PHE A 200 9.14 12.70 -33.73
N GLY A 201 9.31 13.98 -33.37
CA GLY A 201 8.17 14.85 -33.06
C GLY A 201 7.12 14.89 -34.17
N GLY A 202 5.87 14.55 -33.82
CA GLY A 202 4.73 14.43 -34.73
C GLY A 202 4.60 13.09 -35.48
N VAL A 203 5.49 12.13 -35.23
CA VAL A 203 5.38 10.78 -35.80
C VAL A 203 4.28 10.00 -35.11
N ASN A 204 3.42 9.35 -35.90
CA ASN A 204 2.33 8.52 -35.42
C ASN A 204 2.87 7.23 -34.81
N TYR A 205 2.27 6.82 -33.71
CA TYR A 205 2.61 5.65 -32.91
C TYR A 205 1.35 4.79 -32.76
N SER A 206 1.52 3.48 -32.84
CA SER A 206 0.47 2.52 -32.52
C SER A 206 0.99 1.43 -31.60
N LEU A 207 0.12 0.97 -30.70
CA LEU A 207 0.28 -0.22 -29.87
C LEU A 207 -0.87 -1.17 -30.16
N HIS A 208 -0.53 -2.43 -30.42
CA HIS A 208 -1.48 -3.52 -30.54
C HIS A 208 -1.10 -4.61 -29.54
N LEU A 209 -2.03 -4.97 -28.64
CA LEU A 209 -1.87 -6.08 -27.70
C LEU A 209 -2.85 -7.19 -28.05
N GLU A 210 -2.32 -8.36 -28.43
CA GLU A 210 -3.12 -9.52 -28.83
C GLU A 210 -3.42 -10.45 -27.66
N SER A 211 -4.66 -10.98 -27.62
CA SER A 211 -5.17 -11.87 -26.58
C SER A 211 -4.93 -11.29 -25.18
N ALA A 212 -5.32 -10.01 -25.05
CA ALA A 212 -5.31 -9.27 -23.81
C ALA A 212 -6.41 -9.80 -22.87
N THR A 213 -6.18 -10.95 -22.23
CA THR A 213 -7.15 -11.51 -21.26
C THR A 213 -6.87 -10.91 -19.89
N ALA A 214 -7.89 -10.31 -19.28
CA ALA A 214 -7.85 -10.02 -17.86
C ALA A 214 -7.79 -11.35 -17.11
N THR A 215 -6.73 -11.60 -16.35
CA THR A 215 -6.78 -12.62 -15.31
C THR A 215 -7.50 -11.97 -14.12
N PRO A 216 -8.75 -12.33 -13.80
CA PRO A 216 -9.49 -11.65 -12.74
C PRO A 216 -8.71 -11.79 -11.43
N SER A 217 -8.44 -10.68 -10.75
CA SER A 217 -7.69 -10.70 -9.50
C SER A 217 -8.53 -10.18 -8.34
N ALA A 218 -8.27 -10.72 -7.16
CA ALA A 218 -8.72 -10.11 -5.92
C ALA A 218 -7.59 -9.26 -5.35
N SER A 219 -7.91 -8.21 -4.61
CA SER A 219 -6.96 -7.47 -3.80
C SER A 219 -7.50 -7.23 -2.40
N ILE A 220 -6.59 -7.16 -1.43
CA ILE A 220 -6.89 -6.82 -0.05
C ILE A 220 -5.85 -5.81 0.43
N SER A 221 -6.32 -4.81 1.17
CA SER A 221 -5.49 -3.87 1.90
C SER A 221 -5.92 -3.84 3.36
N ILE A 222 -4.99 -3.65 4.28
CA ILE A 222 -5.28 -3.59 5.71
C ILE A 222 -4.87 -2.25 6.30
N SER A 223 -5.65 -1.77 7.26
CA SER A 223 -5.41 -0.53 7.96
C SER A 223 -5.53 -0.75 9.47
N VAL A 224 -4.47 -0.40 10.20
CA VAL A 224 -4.40 -0.52 11.66
C VAL A 224 -4.95 0.77 12.28
N SER A 225 -6.01 0.64 13.09
CA SER A 225 -6.61 1.79 13.78
C SER A 225 -5.61 2.38 14.78
N GLY A 226 -5.41 3.69 14.75
CA GLY A 226 -4.39 4.38 15.56
C GLY A 226 -2.97 4.32 15.00
N GLY A 227 -2.75 3.61 13.88
CA GLY A 227 -1.45 3.49 13.23
C GLY A 227 -0.67 2.21 13.60
N PRO A 228 0.45 1.95 12.90
CA PRO A 228 1.23 0.72 13.05
C PRO A 228 2.05 0.67 14.35
N THR A 229 2.28 1.80 15.01
CA THR A 229 2.95 1.84 16.32
C THR A 229 1.95 2.31 17.36
N GLN A 230 1.76 1.51 18.40
CA GLN A 230 0.81 1.80 19.47
C GLN A 230 1.47 1.73 20.83
N GLU A 231 1.04 2.63 21.70
CA GLU A 231 1.32 2.51 23.12
C GLU A 231 0.48 1.37 23.70
N CYS A 232 1.06 0.60 24.60
CA CYS A 232 0.33 -0.32 25.45
C CYS A 232 -0.77 0.44 26.24
N SER A 233 -1.96 -0.14 26.26
CA SER A 233 -3.14 0.44 26.93
C SER A 233 -3.58 -0.38 28.14
N THR A 234 -2.94 -1.54 28.32
CA THR A 234 -3.18 -2.49 29.41
C THR A 234 -1.88 -3.23 29.71
N VAL A 235 -1.85 -3.94 30.83
CA VAL A 235 -0.67 -4.69 31.28
C VAL A 235 -0.17 -5.63 30.18
N GLY A 236 1.09 -5.45 29.77
CA GLY A 236 1.78 -6.29 28.79
C GLY A 236 1.42 -6.06 27.32
N GLY A 237 0.55 -5.11 26.97
CA GLY A 237 0.20 -4.87 25.56
C GLY A 237 -1.00 -3.94 25.30
N SER A 238 -1.60 -4.07 24.12
CA SER A 238 -2.74 -3.25 23.69
C SER A 238 -3.76 -4.07 22.89
N ASN A 239 -5.04 -3.67 22.98
CA ASN A 239 -6.06 -4.16 22.06
C ASN A 239 -5.99 -3.36 20.76
N VAL A 240 -5.71 -4.05 19.66
CA VAL A 240 -5.54 -3.47 18.33
C VAL A 240 -6.75 -3.85 17.47
N SER A 241 -7.24 -2.86 16.72
CA SER A 241 -8.33 -3.03 15.76
C SER A 241 -7.80 -2.80 14.34
N ILE A 242 -8.00 -3.77 13.45
CA ILE A 242 -7.47 -3.78 12.09
C ILE A 242 -8.61 -4.03 11.12
N ASN A 243 -8.81 -3.13 10.17
CA ASN A 243 -9.82 -3.26 9.13
C ASN A 243 -9.17 -3.73 7.83
N SER A 244 -9.89 -4.54 7.07
CA SER A 244 -9.54 -4.86 5.68
C SER A 244 -10.47 -4.17 4.69
N THR A 245 -9.91 -3.72 3.58
CA THR A 245 -10.66 -3.31 2.37
C THR A 245 -10.32 -4.28 1.26
N VAL A 246 -11.34 -4.96 0.74
CA VAL A 246 -11.20 -5.94 -0.34
C VAL A 246 -11.79 -5.38 -1.64
N THR A 247 -11.13 -5.63 -2.76
CA THR A 247 -11.69 -5.47 -4.11
C THR A 247 -11.69 -6.82 -4.80
N VAL A 248 -12.82 -7.18 -5.41
CA VAL A 248 -13.01 -8.45 -6.14
C VAL A 248 -13.55 -8.16 -7.54
N PRO A 249 -13.37 -9.09 -8.50
CA PRO A 249 -13.94 -8.94 -9.83
C PRO A 249 -15.47 -8.86 -9.82
N ASP A 250 -16.04 -8.19 -10.82
CA ASP A 250 -17.49 -8.06 -10.97
C ASP A 250 -18.18 -9.43 -11.02
N GLY A 251 -19.22 -9.59 -10.20
CA GLY A 251 -19.97 -10.84 -10.08
C GLY A 251 -19.33 -11.88 -9.15
N ASP A 252 -18.13 -11.62 -8.61
CA ASP A 252 -17.55 -12.39 -7.52
C ASP A 252 -17.93 -11.80 -6.15
N SER A 253 -17.62 -12.52 -5.08
CA SER A 253 -17.82 -12.07 -3.71
C SER A 253 -16.79 -12.69 -2.78
N VAL A 254 -16.56 -12.04 -1.65
CA VAL A 254 -15.67 -12.56 -0.61
C VAL A 254 -16.26 -13.83 -0.01
N ASN A 255 -15.50 -14.93 -0.02
CA ASN A 255 -15.85 -16.17 0.67
C ASN A 255 -15.30 -16.14 2.10
N SER A 256 -14.03 -15.77 2.28
CA SER A 256 -13.43 -15.65 3.61
C SER A 256 -12.28 -14.65 3.62
N ILE A 257 -12.07 -14.02 4.78
CA ILE A 257 -10.84 -13.29 5.12
C ILE A 257 -10.26 -13.98 6.35
N ILE A 258 -8.99 -14.39 6.27
CA ILE A 258 -8.28 -15.10 7.33
C ILE A 258 -7.16 -14.20 7.84
N TRP A 259 -7.12 -14.00 9.16
CA TRP A 259 -6.09 -13.21 9.81
C TRP A 259 -5.08 -14.10 10.50
N SER A 260 -3.80 -13.77 10.34
CA SER A 260 -2.71 -14.39 11.06
C SER A 260 -1.76 -13.35 11.65
N ILE A 261 -1.23 -13.65 12.84
CA ILE A 261 -0.20 -12.87 13.52
C ILE A 261 0.99 -13.78 13.75
N ASP A 262 2.17 -13.37 13.27
CA ASP A 262 3.42 -14.14 13.39
C ASP A 262 3.26 -15.58 12.87
N GLY A 263 2.50 -15.73 11.77
CA GLY A 263 2.20 -17.00 11.11
C GLY A 263 1.11 -17.85 11.79
N THR A 264 0.52 -17.40 12.89
CA THR A 264 -0.56 -18.11 13.60
C THR A 264 -1.91 -17.49 13.28
N VAL A 265 -2.89 -18.29 12.84
CA VAL A 265 -4.26 -17.80 12.56
C VAL A 265 -4.93 -17.36 13.86
N VAL A 266 -5.39 -16.11 13.89
CA VAL A 266 -6.01 -15.49 15.07
C VAL A 266 -7.49 -15.12 14.87
N GLY A 267 -7.96 -15.05 13.63
CA GLY A 267 -9.34 -14.61 13.37
C GLY A 267 -9.77 -14.73 11.91
N ASN A 268 -11.02 -14.36 11.67
CA ASN A 268 -11.62 -14.26 10.34
C ASN A 268 -12.59 -13.07 10.26
N GLY A 269 -12.94 -12.65 9.04
CA GLY A 269 -13.86 -11.55 8.76
C GLY A 269 -13.17 -10.24 8.38
N GLU A 270 -13.95 -9.18 8.17
CA GLU A 270 -13.44 -7.88 7.66
C GLU A 270 -12.73 -7.02 8.72
N LEU A 271 -12.98 -7.32 10.00
CA LEU A 271 -12.44 -6.63 11.16
C LEU A 271 -11.73 -7.65 12.06
N LEU A 272 -10.50 -7.33 12.45
CA LEU A 272 -9.76 -8.05 13.48
C LEU A 272 -9.59 -7.16 14.70
N ASP A 273 -10.22 -7.56 15.82
CA ASP A 273 -9.96 -6.99 17.15
C ASP A 273 -9.19 -8.03 17.97
N VAL A 274 -7.95 -7.70 18.35
CA VAL A 274 -7.03 -8.66 18.96
C VAL A 274 -6.12 -7.99 19.98
N PHE A 275 -5.82 -8.70 21.07
CA PHE A 275 -4.79 -8.27 22.01
C PHE A 275 -3.40 -8.60 21.46
N MET A 276 -2.53 -7.60 21.36
CA MET A 276 -1.15 -7.73 20.93
C MET A 276 -0.22 -7.40 22.09
N ALA A 277 0.73 -8.30 22.35
CA ALA A 277 1.70 -8.12 23.41
C ALA A 277 2.74 -7.05 23.05
N LEU A 278 3.51 -6.58 24.03
CA LEU A 278 4.67 -5.72 23.78
C LEU A 278 5.65 -6.40 22.81
N GLY A 279 6.10 -5.66 21.81
CA GLY A 279 7.01 -6.13 20.77
C GLY A 279 6.57 -5.79 19.36
N SER A 280 7.25 -6.40 18.38
CA SER A 280 6.93 -6.29 16.96
C SER A 280 6.22 -7.54 16.48
N HIS A 281 5.18 -7.35 15.69
CA HIS A 281 4.32 -8.39 15.17
C HIS A 281 4.06 -8.20 13.68
N VAL A 282 4.01 -9.30 12.94
CA VAL A 282 3.63 -9.30 11.52
C VAL A 282 2.19 -9.75 11.40
N VAL A 283 1.31 -8.85 10.98
CA VAL A 283 -0.10 -9.14 10.71
C VAL A 283 -0.26 -9.43 9.23
N ASN A 284 -0.87 -10.57 8.89
CA ASN A 284 -1.21 -10.95 7.53
C ASN A 284 -2.71 -11.23 7.42
N ALA A 285 -3.34 -10.67 6.40
CA ALA A 285 -4.71 -10.95 5.99
C ALA A 285 -4.71 -11.63 4.63
N GLU A 286 -5.39 -12.77 4.53
CA GLU A 286 -5.62 -13.50 3.29
C GLU A 286 -7.11 -13.46 2.95
N VAL A 287 -7.45 -12.92 1.79
CA VAL A 287 -8.81 -13.02 1.25
C VAL A 287 -8.90 -14.18 0.27
N ILE A 288 -10.00 -14.92 0.34
CA ILE A 288 -10.39 -15.95 -0.60
C ILE A 288 -11.78 -15.57 -1.13
N THR A 289 -11.97 -15.54 -2.44
CA THR A 289 -13.27 -15.26 -3.06
C THR A 289 -14.08 -16.54 -3.31
N VAL A 290 -15.35 -16.41 -3.70
CA VAL A 290 -16.22 -17.55 -4.02
C VAL A 290 -15.73 -18.28 -5.27
N SER A 291 -15.14 -17.56 -6.22
CA SER A 291 -14.51 -18.15 -7.41
C SER A 291 -13.17 -18.84 -7.12
N GLY A 292 -12.61 -18.67 -5.92
CA GLY A 292 -11.36 -19.28 -5.48
C GLY A 292 -10.11 -18.43 -5.71
N LEU A 293 -10.25 -17.15 -6.06
CA LEU A 293 -9.13 -16.21 -6.11
C LEU A 293 -8.62 -15.92 -4.70
N THR A 294 -7.32 -15.71 -4.57
CA THR A 294 -6.67 -15.41 -3.30
C THR A 294 -5.80 -14.17 -3.39
N ALA A 295 -5.81 -13.34 -2.35
CA ALA A 295 -4.87 -12.22 -2.21
C ALA A 295 -4.47 -12.02 -0.76
N THR A 296 -3.28 -11.44 -0.55
CA THR A 296 -2.72 -11.24 0.79
C THR A 296 -2.27 -9.80 1.02
N SER A 297 -2.41 -9.31 2.25
CA SER A 297 -1.87 -8.02 2.69
C SER A 297 -1.16 -8.17 4.02
N VAL A 298 -0.03 -7.48 4.18
CA VAL A 298 0.84 -7.57 5.36
C VAL A 298 1.06 -6.19 5.96
N ALA A 299 1.06 -6.12 7.29
CA ALA A 299 1.43 -4.92 8.04
C ALA A 299 2.26 -5.29 9.27
N ASP A 300 3.29 -4.49 9.52
CA ASP A 300 4.04 -4.56 10.77
C ASP A 300 3.35 -3.72 11.83
N VAL A 301 3.09 -4.31 12.99
CA VAL A 301 2.52 -3.64 14.15
C VAL A 301 3.50 -3.72 15.32
N VAL A 302 3.78 -2.59 15.93
CA VAL A 302 4.67 -2.48 17.09
C VAL A 302 3.86 -1.98 18.28
N ILE A 303 3.84 -2.78 19.34
CA ILE A 303 3.32 -2.37 20.64
C ILE A 303 4.52 -2.04 21.52
N GLN A 304 4.56 -0.82 22.01
CA GLN A 304 5.65 -0.31 22.81
C GLN A 304 5.14 0.36 24.07
N ASP A 305 6.06 0.55 25.00
CA ASP A 305 5.85 1.24 26.26
C ASP A 305 6.85 2.40 26.33
N THR A 306 6.32 3.61 26.17
CA THR A 306 7.05 4.87 26.20
C THR A 306 6.65 5.74 27.39
N THR A 307 5.69 5.29 28.19
CA THR A 307 5.11 6.04 29.30
C THR A 307 5.83 5.68 30.58
N ALA A 308 6.43 6.67 31.25
CA ALA A 308 7.05 6.43 32.54
C ALA A 308 6.03 6.12 33.65
N PRO A 309 6.40 5.34 34.66
CA PRO A 309 5.53 5.04 35.78
C PRO A 309 5.10 6.32 36.52
N VAL A 310 3.89 6.31 37.05
CA VAL A 310 3.41 7.38 37.95
C VAL A 310 3.91 7.09 39.35
N VAL A 311 4.73 7.99 39.91
CA VAL A 311 5.40 7.80 41.21
C VAL A 311 4.81 8.71 42.29
N THR A 312 4.54 8.15 43.46
CA THR A 312 4.09 8.88 44.64
C THR A 312 5.10 8.75 45.77
N ALA A 313 5.49 9.89 46.34
CA ALA A 313 6.32 9.99 47.53
C ALA A 313 5.55 10.79 48.59
N ALA A 314 5.34 10.21 49.78
CA ALA A 314 4.64 10.90 50.85
C ALA A 314 5.05 10.41 52.24
N PHE A 315 4.87 11.28 53.23
CA PHE A 315 4.84 10.89 54.63
C PHE A 315 3.40 10.82 55.10
N LEU A 316 3.03 9.75 55.78
CA LEU A 316 1.67 9.53 56.27
C LEU A 316 1.62 9.57 57.80
N SER A 317 0.57 10.15 58.36
CA SER A 317 0.28 10.05 59.79
C SER A 317 -0.01 8.59 60.15
N ASN A 318 0.66 8.07 61.18
CA ASN A 318 0.44 6.70 61.66
C ASN A 318 -1.03 6.44 62.11
N ILE A 319 -1.75 7.49 62.51
CA ILE A 319 -3.11 7.35 63.05
C ILE A 319 -4.17 7.35 61.95
N HIS A 320 -4.09 8.29 61.00
CA HIS A 320 -5.15 8.52 60.02
C HIS A 320 -4.75 8.16 58.57
N ARG A 321 -3.48 7.80 58.34
CA ARG A 321 -2.89 7.57 57.01
C ARG A 321 -3.07 8.73 56.03
N SER A 322 -3.30 9.93 56.54
CA SER A 322 -3.32 11.17 55.75
C SER A 322 -1.89 11.67 55.51
N THR A 323 -1.66 12.27 54.35
CA THR A 323 -0.39 12.94 54.04
C THR A 323 -0.07 14.02 55.06
N ILE A 324 1.17 14.06 55.53
CA ILE A 324 1.69 15.04 56.47
C ILE A 324 2.98 15.65 55.93
N SER A 325 3.20 16.92 56.24
CA SER A 325 4.44 17.65 55.97
C SER A 325 5.14 18.12 57.25
N HIS A 326 4.52 17.89 58.41
CA HIS A 326 5.03 18.29 59.72
C HIS A 326 4.78 17.19 60.75
N ILE A 327 5.70 17.01 61.70
CA ILE A 327 5.54 16.11 62.83
C ILE A 327 6.30 16.61 64.06
N SER A 328 5.82 16.31 65.26
CA SER A 328 6.60 16.57 66.47
C SER A 328 7.80 15.63 66.58
N ARG A 329 8.85 16.03 67.31
CA ARG A 329 10.09 15.27 67.52
C ARG A 329 9.89 13.83 68.06
N HIS A 330 8.74 13.56 68.68
CA HIS A 330 8.38 12.23 69.19
C HIS A 330 7.25 11.55 68.42
N GLY A 331 6.75 12.18 67.35
CA GLY A 331 5.70 11.62 66.52
C GLY A 331 6.20 10.44 65.69
N ARG A 332 5.26 9.60 65.26
CA ARG A 332 5.50 8.46 64.36
C ARG A 332 4.81 8.73 63.03
N PHE A 333 5.50 8.36 61.95
CA PHE A 333 5.02 8.47 60.58
C PHE A 333 5.26 7.16 59.83
N GLU A 334 4.59 7.00 58.71
CA GLU A 334 4.79 5.95 57.71
C GLU A 334 5.34 6.60 56.43
N VAL A 335 6.20 5.91 55.70
CA VAL A 335 6.72 6.34 54.41
C VAL A 335 5.93 5.64 53.32
N GLN A 336 5.36 6.42 52.40
CA GLN A 336 4.69 5.92 51.21
C GLN A 336 5.61 6.17 50.00
N ALA A 337 5.98 5.08 49.34
CA ALA A 337 6.71 5.06 48.08
C ALA A 337 5.99 4.07 47.16
N GLU A 338 5.22 4.60 46.22
CA GLU A 338 4.37 3.82 45.32
C GLU A 338 4.67 4.21 43.88
N ALA A 339 4.58 3.25 42.98
CA ALA A 339 4.66 3.46 41.54
C ALA A 339 3.60 2.60 40.86
N THR A 340 2.93 3.16 39.86
CA THR A 340 1.97 2.44 39.02
C THR A 340 2.29 2.73 37.58
N ASP A 341 2.25 1.70 36.74
CA ASP A 341 2.37 1.83 35.31
C ASP A 341 1.27 1.02 34.61
N ILE A 342 0.82 1.46 33.44
CA ILE A 342 -0.25 0.78 32.70
C ILE A 342 0.28 -0.51 32.07
N CYS A 343 1.53 -0.49 31.64
CA CYS A 343 2.15 -1.53 30.82
C CYS A 343 2.98 -2.49 31.66
N ASP A 344 3.55 -1.99 32.77
CA ASP A 344 4.26 -2.75 33.78
C ASP A 344 3.44 -2.86 35.09
N PRO A 345 3.00 -4.08 35.47
CA PRO A 345 2.23 -4.27 36.69
C PRO A 345 3.09 -4.14 37.97
N GLU A 346 4.42 -4.24 37.86
CA GLU A 346 5.35 -4.18 38.99
C GLU A 346 6.57 -3.28 38.69
N PRO A 347 6.39 -1.95 38.56
CA PRO A 347 7.51 -1.04 38.37
C PRO A 347 8.52 -1.17 39.52
N THR A 348 9.81 -1.15 39.19
CA THR A 348 10.88 -1.22 40.19
C THR A 348 10.97 0.11 40.93
N ILE A 349 10.89 0.08 42.27
CA ILE A 349 10.93 1.29 43.12
C ILE A 349 12.25 1.34 43.90
N GLU A 350 12.94 2.48 43.83
CA GLU A 350 14.05 2.85 44.69
C GLU A 350 13.63 4.03 45.56
N ALA A 351 13.61 3.84 46.88
CA ALA A 351 13.25 4.88 47.85
C ALA A 351 14.43 5.19 48.77
N ILE A 352 14.85 6.45 48.77
CA ILE A 352 15.94 6.97 49.59
C ILE A 352 15.34 7.95 50.60
N LEU A 353 15.49 7.63 51.88
CA LEU A 353 15.15 8.53 52.99
C LEU A 353 16.44 9.17 53.52
N GLY A 354 16.56 10.49 53.36
CA GLY A 354 17.68 11.29 53.84
C GLY A 354 17.26 12.32 54.89
N ALA A 355 18.25 12.84 55.60
CA ALA A 355 18.10 14.10 56.33
C ALA A 355 18.35 15.25 55.35
N ALA A 356 17.45 16.23 55.28
CA ALA A 356 17.69 17.37 54.40
C ALA A 356 18.84 18.21 54.97
N THR A 357 19.83 18.52 54.14
CA THR A 357 20.96 19.38 54.51
C THR A 357 21.07 20.55 53.57
N ASN A 358 21.13 21.76 54.13
CA ASN A 358 21.60 22.93 53.40
C ASN A 358 23.13 23.02 53.53
N ASP A 359 23.76 23.77 52.62
CA ASP A 359 25.20 23.99 52.63
C ASP A 359 25.63 24.61 53.98
N GLY A 360 26.44 23.89 54.74
CA GLY A 360 26.86 24.26 56.11
C GLY A 360 26.10 23.60 57.27
N ASN A 361 25.07 22.79 57.02
CA ASN A 361 24.38 22.04 58.06
C ASN A 361 25.26 20.91 58.63
N ILE A 362 25.33 20.79 59.96
CA ILE A 362 26.03 19.69 60.64
C ILE A 362 25.00 18.60 60.98
N ILE A 363 25.10 17.44 60.33
CA ILE A 363 24.34 16.27 60.75
C ILE A 363 24.97 15.73 62.03
N SER A 364 24.30 15.91 63.18
CA SER A 364 24.76 15.33 64.44
C SER A 364 24.28 13.89 64.54
N VAL A 365 25.23 12.95 64.52
CA VAL A 365 24.98 11.53 64.76
C VAL A 365 25.49 11.20 66.16
N SER A 366 24.57 10.95 67.10
CA SER A 366 24.94 10.58 68.46
C SER A 366 24.60 9.12 68.75
N LYS A 367 25.47 8.41 69.47
CA LYS A 367 25.21 7.04 69.93
C LYS A 367 24.91 7.05 71.42
N HIS A 368 23.70 6.66 71.81
CA HIS A 368 23.33 6.58 73.21
C HIS A 368 22.70 5.21 73.54
N ARG A 369 23.31 4.50 74.51
CA ARG A 369 22.88 3.15 74.95
C ARG A 369 22.71 2.15 73.80
N GLY A 370 23.59 2.21 72.80
CA GLY A 370 23.56 1.32 71.64
C GLY A 370 22.59 1.72 70.52
N ARG A 371 21.88 2.85 70.66
CA ARG A 371 21.04 3.42 69.60
C ARG A 371 21.76 4.57 68.92
N ILE A 372 21.62 4.67 67.61
CA ILE A 372 22.05 5.82 66.80
C ILE A 372 20.88 6.81 66.76
N SER A 373 21.13 8.08 67.05
CA SER A 373 20.18 9.19 66.94
C SER A 373 20.71 10.15 65.88
N LEU A 374 19.87 10.40 64.87
CA LEU A 374 20.08 11.46 63.89
C LEU A 374 19.29 12.68 64.35
N GLU A 375 19.98 13.79 64.58
CA GLU A 375 19.32 15.08 64.78
C GLU A 375 19.15 15.76 63.42
N ALA A 376 17.93 15.72 62.90
CA ALA A 376 17.53 16.41 61.67
C ALA A 376 16.31 17.29 61.95
N GLU A 377 16.30 18.49 61.38
CA GLU A 377 15.14 19.40 61.42
C GLU A 377 14.10 19.05 60.36
N SER A 378 14.51 18.32 59.33
CA SER A 378 13.62 17.76 58.33
C SER A 378 14.18 16.49 57.69
N LEU A 379 13.27 15.67 57.19
CA LEU A 379 13.58 14.49 56.39
C LEU A 379 13.15 14.74 54.94
N GLU A 380 13.92 14.22 54.01
CA GLU A 380 13.61 14.23 52.59
C GLU A 380 13.49 12.78 52.11
N LEU A 381 12.36 12.47 51.48
CA LEU A 381 12.13 11.22 50.79
C LEU A 381 12.28 11.49 49.30
N SER A 382 13.19 10.79 48.64
CA SER A 382 13.29 10.74 47.18
C SER A 382 12.91 9.33 46.72
N VAL A 383 11.91 9.24 45.85
CA VAL A 383 11.46 7.99 45.26
C VAL A 383 11.72 8.07 43.76
N LYS A 384 12.40 7.07 43.23
CA LYS A 384 12.57 6.86 41.80
C LYS A 384 11.93 5.53 41.44
N ALA A 385 11.22 5.49 40.32
CA ALA A 385 10.74 4.23 39.76
C ALA A 385 11.19 4.08 38.31
N SER A 386 11.33 2.83 37.89
CA SER A 386 11.56 2.44 36.50
C SER A 386 10.65 1.28 36.12
N ASP A 387 10.06 1.34 34.93
CA ASP A 387 9.35 0.20 34.35
C ASP A 387 10.30 -0.79 33.64
N ALA A 388 9.73 -1.90 33.17
CA ALA A 388 10.42 -2.93 32.41
C ALA A 388 11.02 -2.45 31.07
N SER A 389 10.48 -1.37 30.51
CA SER A 389 10.92 -0.77 29.23
C SER A 389 12.05 0.25 29.44
N GLY A 390 12.34 0.58 30.70
CA GLY A 390 13.41 1.48 31.11
C GLY A 390 12.99 2.94 31.19
N ASN A 391 11.71 3.27 31.06
CA ASN A 391 11.25 4.61 31.35
C ASN A 391 11.30 4.83 32.87
N THR A 392 11.61 6.07 33.28
CA THR A 392 11.81 6.38 34.70
C THR A 392 11.08 7.64 35.10
N ALA A 393 10.60 7.66 36.34
CA ALA A 393 10.02 8.84 36.97
C ALA A 393 10.49 8.96 38.41
N SER A 394 10.33 10.15 38.99
CA SER A 394 10.73 10.42 40.37
C SER A 394 9.76 11.36 41.06
N ALA A 395 9.56 11.16 42.36
CA ALA A 395 8.83 12.05 43.25
C ALA A 395 9.64 12.30 44.53
N SER A 396 9.39 13.41 45.21
CA SER A 396 9.96 13.68 46.52
C SER A 396 8.95 14.26 47.49
N ALA A 397 9.21 14.05 48.78
CA ALA A 397 8.44 14.63 49.87
C ALA A 397 9.37 15.11 50.98
N THR A 398 8.95 16.13 51.70
CA THR A 398 9.68 16.67 52.85
C THR A 398 8.81 16.63 54.10
N LEU A 399 9.39 16.18 55.21
CA LEU A 399 8.77 16.17 56.53
C LEU A 399 9.55 17.07 57.47
N VAL A 400 8.93 18.15 57.95
CA VAL A 400 9.52 19.06 58.93
C VAL A 400 9.28 18.52 60.35
N ILE A 401 10.33 18.50 61.17
CA ILE A 401 10.28 18.03 62.55
C ILE A 401 10.22 19.25 63.47
N THR A 402 9.08 19.44 64.13
CA THR A 402 8.87 20.53 65.11
C THR A 402 9.14 20.03 66.53
N GLU A 403 9.51 20.94 67.44
CA GLU A 403 9.73 20.60 68.85
C GLU A 403 8.49 20.02 69.56
#